data_AF-A0A7X0B3X8-F1
#
_entry.id   AF-A0A7X0B3X8-F1
#
_cell.length_a   1.000
_cell.length_b   1.000
_cell.length_c   1.000
_cell.angle_alpha   90.00
_cell.angle_beta   90.00
_cell.angle_gamma   90.00
#
_symmetry.space_group_name_H-M   'P 1'
#
loop_
_entity.id
_entity.type
_entity.pdbx_description
1 polymer ?
#
loop_
_entity_poly.entity_id
_entity_poly.type
_entity_poly.pdbx_seq_one_letter_code
_entity_poly.pdbx_strand_id
1 'polypeptide(L)'
;MSFRPLHDRVVVRRLDQEEKTKGGIIIPDTVKEKPQEGEVVAVGPGVRDEHGRLQPLDVKVGDRILFGKWSGTEIKVDGVDLLVFKESDVIGVFVR
;
A
#
# COMPACT_ATOMS: atom_id res chain seq x y z
N MET A 1 13.19 2.65 9.92
CA MET A 1 12.72 2.37 8.55
C MET A 1 13.26 3.48 7.66
N SER A 2 14.33 3.20 6.90
CA SER A 2 15.10 4.22 6.18
C SER A 2 14.83 4.20 4.66
N PHE A 3 13.61 3.87 4.25
CA PHE A 3 13.23 3.85 2.84
C PHE A 3 12.37 5.06 2.50
N ARG A 4 12.90 5.97 1.67
CA ARG A 4 12.20 7.16 1.19
C ARG A 4 11.73 6.93 -0.26
N PRO A 5 10.42 6.76 -0.51
CA PRO A 5 9.91 6.70 -1.87
C PRO A 5 10.14 8.01 -2.64
N LEU A 6 10.27 7.91 -3.96
CA LEU A 6 10.44 9.05 -4.87
C LEU A 6 9.17 9.29 -5.69
N HIS A 7 9.00 10.50 -6.21
CA HIS A 7 7.86 10.89 -7.06
C HIS A 7 6.51 10.60 -6.38
N ASP A 8 5.56 10.07 -7.13
CA ASP A 8 4.22 9.62 -6.74
C ASP A 8 4.21 8.20 -6.14
N ARG A 9 5.33 7.71 -5.61
CA ARG A 9 5.39 6.36 -5.05
C ARG A 9 4.87 6.32 -3.62
N VAL A 10 4.13 5.25 -3.32
CA VAL A 10 3.51 4.96 -2.03
C VAL A 10 4.05 3.64 -1.52
N VAL A 11 4.48 3.60 -0.26
CA VAL A 11 4.98 2.40 0.40
C VAL A 11 3.93 1.90 1.37
N VAL A 12 3.58 0.64 1.25
CA VAL A 12 2.47 0.01 1.94
C VAL A 12 2.96 -1.24 2.63
N ARG A 13 2.53 -1.40 3.89
CA ARG A 13 2.59 -2.67 4.60
C ARG A 13 1.26 -3.38 4.38
N ARG A 14 1.28 -4.56 3.77
CA ARG A 14 0.08 -5.37 3.55
C ARG A 14 -0.50 -5.76 4.91
N LEU A 15 -1.82 -5.65 5.06
CA LEU A 15 -2.50 -6.15 6.25
C LEU A 15 -2.69 -7.66 6.12
N ASP A 16 -2.44 -8.40 7.19
CA ASP A 16 -2.72 -9.83 7.20
C ASP A 16 -4.22 -10.08 7.08
N GLN A 17 -4.58 -11.11 6.31
CA GLN A 17 -5.97 -11.54 6.18
C GLN A 17 -6.35 -12.30 7.48
N GLU A 18 -7.45 -11.92 8.14
CA GLU A 18 -7.92 -12.63 9.33
C GLU A 18 -8.06 -14.14 9.04
N GLU A 19 -7.30 -14.99 9.76
CA GLU A 19 -7.34 -16.45 9.60
C GLU A 19 -8.71 -17.05 9.95
N LYS A 20 -9.51 -16.33 10.73
CA LYS A 20 -10.87 -16.68 11.12
C LYS A 20 -11.82 -15.65 10.54
N THR A 21 -12.68 -16.10 9.62
CA THR A 21 -13.82 -15.29 9.18
C THR A 21 -14.77 -15.04 10.37
N LYS A 22 -15.59 -13.97 10.29
CA LYS A 22 -16.57 -13.60 11.34
C LYS A 22 -17.53 -14.74 11.75
N GLY A 23 -17.64 -15.80 10.95
CA GLY A 23 -18.44 -17.00 11.23
C GLY A 23 -17.67 -18.19 11.85
N GLY A 24 -16.39 -18.05 12.18
CA GLY A 24 -15.58 -19.12 12.77
C GLY A 24 -15.06 -20.18 11.78
N ILE A 25 -15.23 -19.95 10.47
CA ILE A 25 -14.73 -20.86 9.43
C ILE A 25 -13.23 -20.62 9.22
N ILE A 26 -12.44 -21.69 9.38
CA ILE A 26 -11.00 -21.72 9.11
C ILE A 26 -10.80 -21.88 7.61
N ILE A 27 -10.16 -20.90 6.96
CA ILE A 27 -9.79 -20.99 5.55
C ILE A 27 -8.41 -21.67 5.48
N PRO A 28 -8.27 -22.82 4.80
CA PRO A 28 -6.97 -23.46 4.62
C PRO A 28 -6.00 -22.56 3.83
N ASP A 29 -4.74 -22.53 4.25
CA ASP A 29 -3.71 -21.59 3.75
C ASP A 29 -3.43 -21.71 2.25
N THR A 30 -3.83 -22.82 1.62
CA THR A 30 -3.65 -23.09 0.19
C THR A 30 -4.55 -22.27 -0.73
N VAL A 31 -5.57 -21.57 -0.21
CA VAL A 31 -6.58 -20.83 -1.02
C VAL A 31 -6.77 -19.38 -0.53
N LYS A 32 -5.77 -18.78 0.12
CA LYS A 32 -5.86 -17.38 0.55
C LYS A 32 -5.29 -16.46 -0.53
N GLU A 33 -6.16 -15.75 -1.24
CA GLU A 33 -5.71 -14.64 -2.09
C GLU A 33 -5.04 -13.58 -1.22
N LYS A 34 -3.84 -13.12 -1.63
CA LYS A 34 -3.14 -12.01 -0.98
C LYS A 34 -4.09 -10.81 -0.86
N PRO A 35 -4.31 -10.25 0.35
CA PRO A 35 -5.20 -9.12 0.52
C PRO A 35 -4.73 -7.92 -0.31
N GLN A 36 -5.70 -7.25 -0.92
CA GLN A 36 -5.52 -6.05 -1.75
C GLN A 36 -5.57 -4.77 -0.92
N GLU A 37 -5.38 -4.90 0.39
CA GLU A 37 -5.46 -3.83 1.35
C GLU A 37 -4.18 -3.75 2.17
N GLY A 38 -3.85 -2.53 2.59
CA GLY A 38 -2.65 -2.28 3.37
C GLY A 38 -2.68 -0.91 4.03
N GLU A 39 -1.70 -0.68 4.90
CA GLU A 39 -1.47 0.58 5.58
C GLU A 39 -0.29 1.31 4.93
N VAL A 40 -0.47 2.59 4.60
CA VAL A 40 0.60 3.43 4.05
C VAL A 40 1.63 3.74 5.13
N VAL A 41 2.87 3.35 4.90
CA VAL A 41 3.99 3.60 5.84
C VAL A 41 4.93 4.71 5.38
N ALA A 42 4.95 5.04 4.08
CA ALA A 42 5.69 6.17 3.55
C ALA A 42 5.09 6.66 2.23
N VAL A 43 5.18 7.95 1.96
CA VAL A 43 4.75 8.57 0.69
C VAL A 43 5.89 9.38 0.10
N GLY A 44 5.96 9.38 -1.23
CA GLY A 44 6.90 10.21 -1.96
C GLY A 44 6.51 11.69 -1.88
N PRO A 45 7.35 12.59 -2.40
CA PRO A 45 7.03 14.01 -2.41
C PRO A 45 5.91 14.36 -3.43
N GLY A 46 5.62 13.50 -4.40
CA GLY A 46 4.65 13.74 -5.46
C GLY A 46 5.29 14.07 -6.82
N VAL A 47 4.46 14.41 -7.80
CA VAL A 47 4.87 14.69 -9.18
C VAL A 47 5.18 16.17 -9.34
N ARG A 48 6.17 16.50 -10.17
CA ARG A 48 6.41 17.90 -10.55
C ARG A 48 5.60 18.24 -11.80
N ASP A 49 4.91 19.38 -11.77
CA ASP A 49 4.27 19.95 -12.95
C ASP A 49 5.30 20.53 -13.94
N GLU A 50 4.83 21.03 -15.08
CA GLU A 50 5.66 21.64 -16.12
C GLU A 50 6.42 22.90 -15.64
N HIS A 51 5.98 23.50 -14.54
CA HIS A 51 6.61 24.66 -13.90
C HIS A 51 7.55 24.26 -12.75
N GLY A 52 7.75 22.96 -12.52
CA GLY A 52 8.59 22.41 -11.46
C GLY A 52 7.96 22.45 -10.06
N ARG A 53 6.67 22.83 -9.95
CA ARG A 53 5.95 22.82 -8.67
C ARG A 53 5.56 21.41 -8.31
N LEU A 54 5.66 21.09 -7.03
CA LEU A 54 5.35 19.78 -6.49
C LEU A 54 3.83 19.67 -6.27
N GLN A 55 3.20 18.72 -6.94
CA GLN A 55 1.84 18.28 -6.66
C GLN A 55 1.90 17.15 -5.62
N PRO A 56 1.44 17.37 -4.38
CA PRO A 56 1.44 16.35 -3.34
C PRO A 56 0.45 15.21 -3.67
N LEU A 57 0.70 14.06 -3.05
CA LEU A 57 -0.20 12.91 -3.06
C LEU A 57 -1.44 13.17 -2.20
N ASP A 58 -2.56 12.58 -2.60
CA ASP A 58 -3.82 12.53 -1.84
C ASP A 58 -3.71 11.55 -0.67
N VAL A 59 -2.98 10.45 -0.84
CA VAL A 59 -2.71 9.47 0.23
C VAL A 59 -1.67 9.96 1.24
N LYS A 60 -1.84 9.57 2.50
CA LYS A 60 -0.99 9.96 3.64
C LYS A 60 -0.52 8.75 4.43
N VAL A 61 0.57 8.92 5.17
CA VAL A 61 1.05 7.90 6.11
C VAL A 61 -0.03 7.62 7.17
N GLY A 62 -0.31 6.35 7.41
CA GLY A 62 -1.37 5.87 8.29
C GLY A 62 -2.69 5.58 7.59
N ASP A 63 -2.86 5.98 6.32
CA ASP A 63 -4.07 5.65 5.56
C ASP A 63 -4.15 4.14 5.32
N ARG A 64 -5.34 3.58 5.52
CA ARG A 64 -5.67 2.24 5.03
C ARG A 64 -6.19 2.40 3.61
N ILE A 65 -5.57 1.69 2.67
CA ILE A 65 -5.88 1.82 1.25
C ILE A 65 -6.23 0.47 0.62
N LEU A 66 -7.00 0.54 -0.46
CA LEU A 66 -7.22 -0.55 -1.40
C LEU A 66 -6.38 -0.29 -2.66
N PHE A 67 -5.68 -1.29 -3.17
CA PHE A 67 -4.82 -1.17 -4.36
C PHE A 67 -5.08 -2.29 -5.37
N GLY A 68 -4.68 -2.08 -6.62
CA GLY A 68 -4.89 -3.06 -7.70
C GLY A 68 -4.20 -4.41 -7.43
N LYS A 69 -4.91 -5.52 -7.65
CA LYS A 69 -4.47 -6.90 -7.42
C LYS A 69 -3.09 -7.25 -8.01
N TRP A 70 -2.79 -6.72 -9.19
CA TRP A 70 -1.59 -7.05 -9.98
C TRP A 70 -0.60 -5.88 -10.05
N SER A 71 -0.75 -4.91 -9.16
CA SER A 71 0.10 -3.72 -9.12
C SER A 71 1.15 -3.83 -8.01
N GLY A 72 2.14 -2.94 -8.08
CA GLY A 72 3.15 -2.78 -7.05
C GLY A 72 4.37 -3.69 -7.18
N THR A 73 5.46 -3.27 -6.54
CA THR A 73 6.71 -4.01 -6.44
C THR A 73 6.92 -4.47 -5.01
N GLU A 74 7.15 -5.77 -4.80
CA GLU A 74 7.55 -6.31 -3.50
C GLU A 74 9.02 -5.96 -3.22
N ILE A 75 9.30 -5.37 -2.06
CA ILE A 75 10.66 -5.06 -1.59
C ILE A 75 10.83 -5.54 -0.14
N LYS A 76 12.06 -5.87 0.24
CA LYS A 76 12.43 -6.16 1.63
C LYS A 76 13.35 -5.07 2.15
N VAL A 77 12.96 -4.40 3.23
CA VAL A 77 13.74 -3.34 3.89
C VAL A 77 13.83 -3.68 5.37
N ASP A 78 15.05 -3.74 5.91
CA ASP A 78 15.30 -4.07 7.32
C ASP A 78 14.62 -5.38 7.77
N GLY A 79 14.49 -6.36 6.86
CA GLY A 79 13.82 -7.64 7.11
C GLY A 79 12.29 -7.61 6.98
N VAL A 80 11.68 -6.45 6.72
CA VAL A 80 10.24 -6.27 6.56
C VAL A 80 9.85 -6.31 5.09
N ASP A 81 8.87 -7.15 4.75
CA ASP A 81 8.28 -7.20 3.40
C ASP A 81 7.28 -6.05 3.20
N LEU A 82 7.47 -5.30 2.12
CA LEU A 82 6.72 -4.10 1.78
C LEU A 82 6.30 -4.12 0.32
N LEU A 83 5.30 -3.31 0.00
CA LEU A 83 4.84 -3.08 -1.36
C LEU A 83 5.06 -1.61 -1.71
N VAL A 84 5.57 -1.35 -2.92
CA VAL A 84 5.70 -0.01 -3.47
C VAL A 84 4.80 0.13 -4.69
N PHE A 85 3.91 1.11 -4.67
CA PHE A 85 2.96 1.41 -5.74
C PHE A 85 3.21 2.79 -6.32
N LYS A 86 2.68 3.07 -7.51
CA LYS A 86 2.33 4.45 -7.87
C LYS A 86 1.01 4.82 -7.21
N GLU A 87 0.80 6.11 -6.94
CA GLU A 87 -0.48 6.59 -6.42
C GLU A 87 -1.66 6.21 -7.34
N SER A 88 -1.47 6.19 -8.66
CA SER A 88 -2.50 5.78 -9.62
C SER A 88 -2.96 4.32 -9.48
N ASP A 89 -2.20 3.47 -8.80
CA ASP A 89 -2.57 2.07 -8.55
C ASP A 89 -3.43 1.93 -7.27
N VAL A 90 -3.58 3.01 -6.50
CA VAL A 90 -4.44 3.07 -5.33
C VAL A 90 -5.87 3.34 -5.79
N ILE A 91 -6.78 2.44 -5.43
CA ILE A 91 -8.20 2.47 -5.80
C ILE A 91 -8.97 3.42 -4.87
N GLY A 92 -8.60 3.47 -3.58
CA GLY A 92 -9.23 4.35 -2.62
C GLY A 92 -8.65 4.23 -1.21
N VAL A 93 -8.98 5.22 -0.39
CA VAL A 93 -8.67 5.28 1.05
C VAL A 93 -9.93 4.93 1.84
N PHE A 94 -9.82 4.04 2.82
CA PHE A 94 -10.92 3.74 3.74
C PHE A 94 -11.11 4.91 4.71
N VAL A 95 -12.25 5.58 4.62
CA VAL A 95 -12.70 6.60 5.58
C VAL A 95 -13.57 5.97 6.67
N ARG A 96 -13.39 6.41 7.92
CA ARG A 96 -14.27 6.10 9.04
C ARG A 96 -15.24 7.25 9.28
#